data_AF-A0A7W0NVD2-F1
#
_entry.id   AF-A0A7W0NVD2-F1
#
_cell.length_a   1.000
_cell.length_b   1.000
_cell.length_c   1.000
_cell.angle_alpha   90.00
_cell.angle_beta   90.00
_cell.angle_gamma   90.00
#
_symmetry.space_group_name_H-M   'P 1'
#
loop_
_entity.id
_entity.type
_entity.pdbx_description
1 polymer ?
#
loop_
_entity_poly.entity_id
_entity_poly.type
_entity_poly.pdbx_seq_one_letter_code
_entity_poly.pdbx_strand_id
1 'polypeptide(L)'
;MASRFPDPQTHEFPEWVLFDDYFYYARDIVSFGDELTADNLRRAYRLGIFPWHVEGLPLPWYCPERRAILEFTDLHIPRSLD
;
A
#
# COMPACT_ATOMS: atom_id res chain seq x y z
N MET A 1 -14.05 -1.65 14.40
CA MET A 1 -14.80 -0.65 13.58
C MET A 1 -14.14 -0.62 12.20
N ALA A 2 -14.87 -0.35 11.11
CA ALA A 2 -14.25 -0.28 9.79
C ALA A 2 -13.29 0.91 9.70
N SER A 3 -12.12 0.70 9.11
CA SER A 3 -11.11 1.74 8.93
C SER A 3 -11.59 2.80 7.92
N ARG A 4 -11.26 4.06 8.20
CA ARG A 4 -11.49 5.17 7.29
C ARG A 4 -10.17 5.52 6.61
N PHE A 5 -9.93 4.88 5.46
CA PHE A 5 -8.77 5.22 4.62
C PHE A 5 -8.87 6.66 4.12
N PRO A 6 -7.76 7.41 4.14
CA PRO A 6 -7.73 8.76 3.59
C PRO A 6 -7.82 8.72 2.06
N ASP A 7 -8.16 9.86 1.44
CA ASP A 7 -8.07 10.01 -0.01
C ASP A 7 -6.59 10.17 -0.41
N PRO A 8 -5.98 9.19 -1.09
CA PRO A 8 -4.55 9.21 -1.37
C PRO A 8 -4.13 10.31 -2.36
N GLN A 9 -5.05 10.98 -3.05
CA GLN A 9 -4.72 12.08 -3.97
C GLN A 9 -4.54 13.42 -3.25
N THR A 10 -5.08 13.55 -2.04
CA THR A 10 -5.08 14.81 -1.29
C THR A 10 -4.47 14.66 0.10
N HIS A 11 -4.27 13.43 0.56
CA HIS A 11 -3.71 13.14 1.86
C HIS A 11 -2.19 13.24 1.86
N GLU A 12 -1.66 14.11 2.72
CA GLU A 12 -0.25 14.14 3.05
C GLU A 12 0.04 13.17 4.20
N PHE A 13 1.06 12.34 4.03
CA PHE A 13 1.55 11.41 5.04
C PHE A 13 3.02 11.73 5.35
N PRO A 14 3.47 11.65 6.62
CA PRO A 14 4.86 11.95 6.98
C PRO A 14 5.85 11.06 6.22
N GLU A 15 6.90 11.67 5.65
CA GLU A 15 7.95 10.94 4.93
C GLU A 15 8.76 10.03 5.88
N TRP A 16 8.89 10.42 7.15
CA TRP A 16 9.56 9.65 8.19
C TRP A 16 8.61 9.42 9.36
N VAL A 17 8.49 8.17 9.80
CA VAL A 17 7.67 7.77 10.95
C VAL A 17 8.57 7.12 11.98
N LEU A 18 8.46 7.56 13.23
CA LEU A 18 9.18 6.95 14.36
C LEU A 18 8.38 5.75 14.88
N PHE A 19 8.99 4.57 14.88
CA PHE A 19 8.48 3.37 15.54
C PHE A 19 9.48 2.96 16.61
N ASP A 20 9.03 2.98 17.87
CA ASP A 20 9.89 2.82 19.05
C ASP A 20 11.11 3.76 18.96
N ASP A 21 12.30 3.23 18.66
CA ASP A 21 13.57 3.98 18.54
C ASP A 21 14.11 4.08 17.10
N TYR A 22 13.32 3.69 16.09
CA TYR A 22 13.75 3.65 14.68
C TYR A 22 12.90 4.54 13.78
N PHE A 23 13.55 5.30 12.90
CA PHE A 23 12.88 6.04 11.84
C PHE A 23 12.67 5.16 10.61
N TYR A 24 11.41 4.98 10.23
CA TYR A 24 11.03 4.31 9.00
C TYR A 24 10.75 5.33 7.88
N TYR A 25 11.31 5.08 6.70
CA TYR A 25 11.08 5.88 5.51
C TYR A 25 9.74 5.51 4.86
N ALA A 26 8.69 6.27 5.20
CA ALA A 26 7.30 5.96 4.86
C ALA A 26 6.85 6.53 3.50
N ARG A 27 7.76 6.57 2.52
CA ARG A 27 7.41 6.96 1.15
C ARG A 27 6.29 6.04 0.62
N ASP A 28 5.33 6.63 -0.07
CA ASP A 28 4.20 5.95 -0.70
C ASP A 28 3.23 5.27 0.29
N ILE A 29 3.32 5.55 1.60
CA ILE A 29 2.39 5.04 2.62
C ILE A 29 1.36 6.11 2.94
N VAL A 30 0.13 5.67 3.20
CA VAL A 30 -0.99 6.57 3.57
C VAL A 30 -1.59 6.26 4.93
N SER A 31 -1.27 5.11 5.53
CA SER A 31 -1.70 4.75 6.89
C SER A 31 -0.89 3.57 7.43
N PHE A 32 -0.87 3.42 8.75
CA PHE A 32 -0.31 2.28 9.48
C PHE A 32 -1.34 1.71 10.46
N GLY A 33 -1.34 0.40 10.64
CA GLY A 33 -2.03 -0.27 11.75
C GLY A 33 -3.53 -0.48 11.56
N ASP A 34 -4.12 -0.07 10.43
CA ASP A 34 -5.49 -0.45 10.07
C ASP A 34 -5.61 -1.98 9.93
N GLU A 35 -6.65 -2.57 10.53
CA GLU A 35 -6.80 -4.04 10.59
C GLU A 35 -6.97 -4.68 9.21
N LEU A 36 -6.34 -5.84 9.01
CA LEU A 36 -6.49 -6.65 7.81
C LEU A 36 -7.79 -7.46 7.85
N THR A 37 -8.91 -6.79 7.53
CA THR A 37 -10.21 -7.43 7.34
C THR A 37 -10.64 -7.41 5.88
N ALA A 38 -11.47 -8.36 5.45
CA ALA A 38 -12.01 -8.37 4.07
C ALA A 38 -12.74 -7.07 3.72
N ASP A 39 -13.35 -6.45 4.73
CA ASP A 39 -14.08 -5.20 4.63
C ASP A 39 -13.16 -3.98 4.45
N ASN A 40 -12.02 -3.95 5.14
CA ASN A 40 -11.00 -2.93 4.95
C ASN A 40 -10.29 -3.10 3.61
N LEU A 41 -9.97 -4.34 3.21
CA LEU A 41 -9.40 -4.63 1.89
C LEU A 41 -10.29 -4.06 0.76
N ARG A 42 -11.58 -4.37 0.75
CA ARG A 42 -12.51 -3.86 -0.28
C ARG A 42 -12.54 -2.34 -0.34
N ARG A 43 -12.43 -1.65 0.80
CA ARG A 43 -12.41 -0.18 0.89
C ARG A 43 -11.10 0.38 0.36
N ALA A 44 -9.97 -0.13 0.84
CA ALA A 44 -8.63 0.29 0.42
C ALA A 44 -8.43 0.11 -1.09
N TYR A 45 -8.73 -1.07 -1.64
CA TYR A 45 -8.53 -1.35 -3.07
C TYR A 45 -9.36 -0.43 -3.98
N ARG A 46 -10.55 0.03 -3.55
CA ARG A 46 -11.35 1.01 -4.31
C ARG A 46 -10.69 2.39 -4.39
N LEU A 47 -9.84 2.71 -3.43
CA LEU A 47 -9.01 3.93 -3.41
C LEU A 47 -7.62 3.66 -4.01
N GLY A 48 -7.37 2.45 -4.51
CA GLY A 48 -6.05 2.04 -4.99
C GLY A 48 -5.02 1.83 -3.88
N ILE A 49 -5.44 1.73 -2.62
CA ILE A 49 -4.58 1.47 -1.46
C ILE A 49 -4.46 -0.05 -1.27
N PHE A 50 -3.26 -0.54 -0.94
CA PHE A 50 -3.05 -1.96 -0.66
C PHE A 50 -2.14 -2.17 0.56
N PRO A 51 -2.39 -3.21 1.37
CA PRO A 51 -1.55 -3.52 2.51
C PRO A 51 -0.29 -4.26 2.04
N TRP A 52 0.85 -3.96 2.66
CA TRP A 52 2.06 -4.75 2.46
C TRP A 52 2.75 -4.94 3.80
N HIS A 53 2.67 -6.16 4.34
CA HIS A 53 3.26 -6.50 5.62
C HIS A 53 4.78 -6.33 5.62
N VAL A 54 5.29 -5.62 6.62
CA VAL A 54 6.70 -5.46 6.91
C VAL A 54 6.91 -5.92 8.34
N GLU A 55 7.83 -6.87 8.54
CA GLU A 55 8.12 -7.40 9.88
C GLU A 55 8.60 -6.30 10.82
N GLY A 56 8.10 -6.31 12.06
CA GLY A 56 8.45 -5.32 13.08
C GLY A 56 7.70 -3.99 12.98
N LEU A 57 6.82 -3.80 11.98
CA LEU A 57 6.00 -2.60 11.84
C LEU A 57 4.51 -2.93 11.97
N PRO A 58 3.68 -2.00 12.48
CA PRO A 58 2.23 -2.06 12.27
C PRO A 58 1.94 -2.16 10.76
N LEU A 59 0.86 -2.83 10.36
CA LEU A 59 0.57 -3.07 8.94
C LEU A 59 0.55 -1.76 8.13
N PRO A 60 1.51 -1.54 7.22
CA PRO A 60 1.51 -0.37 6.36
C PRO A 60 0.55 -0.55 5.17
N TRP A 61 -0.13 0.54 4.83
CA TRP A 61 -1.04 0.64 3.69
C TRP A 61 -0.47 1.61 2.65
N TYR A 62 -0.12 1.07 1.49
CA TYR A 62 0.59 1.76 0.43
C TYR A 62 -0.36 2.30 -0.64
N CYS A 63 0.03 3.44 -1.22
CA CYS A 63 -0.50 3.98 -2.45
C CYS A 63 0.63 4.68 -3.22
N PRO A 64 1.45 3.93 -3.97
CA PRO A 64 2.56 4.50 -4.72
C PRO A 64 2.14 5.56 -5.72
N GLU A 65 2.91 6.65 -5.79
CA GLU A 65 2.69 7.73 -6.77
C GLU A 65 2.77 7.18 -8.21
N ARG A 66 3.75 6.29 -8.48
CA ARG A 66 3.85 5.55 -9.73
C ARG A 66 3.46 4.10 -9.54
N ARG A 67 2.47 3.64 -10.31
CA ARG A 67 1.97 2.27 -10.25
C ARG A 67 2.55 1.43 -11.37
N ALA A 68 3.03 0.24 -11.02
CA ALA A 68 3.31 -0.79 -12.00
C ALA A 68 1.97 -1.37 -12.50
N ILE A 69 1.72 -1.25 -13.80
CA ILE A 69 0.55 -1.80 -14.48
C ILE A 69 1.07 -2.67 -15.62
N LEU A 70 0.48 -3.85 -15.77
CA LEU A 70 0.69 -4.70 -16.94
C LEU A 70 -0.58 -4.66 -17.77
N GLU A 71 -0.52 -3.96 -18.90
CA GLU A 71 -1.54 -4.10 -19.92
C GLU A 71 -1.43 -5.49 -20.52
N PHE A 72 -2.54 -6.22 -20.62
CA PHE A 72 -2.49 -7.61 -21.11
C PHE A 72 -2.00 -7.71 -22.56
N THR A 73 -2.16 -6.65 -23.36
CA THR A 73 -1.60 -6.55 -24.71
C THR A 73 -0.08 -6.50 -24.74
N ASP A 74 0.54 -6.07 -23.63
CA ASP A 74 1.98 -5.90 -23.49
C ASP A 74 2.64 -7.10 -22.78
N LEU A 75 1.86 -8.14 -22.45
CA LEU A 75 2.38 -9.36 -21.85
C LEU A 75 3.37 -10.05 -22.80
N HIS A 76 4.64 -10.02 -22.44
CA HIS A 76 5.68 -10.77 -23.13
C HIS A 76 5.81 -12.18 -22.55
N ILE A 77 5.45 -13.20 -23.33
CA ILE A 77 5.69 -14.60 -22.99
C ILE A 77 6.98 -15.06 -23.67
N PRO A 78 8.06 -15.34 -22.91
CA PRO A 78 9.32 -15.76 -23.51
C PRO A 78 9.22 -17.20 -24.04
N ARG A 79 9.94 -17.49 -25.13
CA ARG A 79 9.94 -18.82 -25.78
C ARG A 79 10.43 -19.97 -24.89
N SER A 80 11.11 -19.68 -23.80
CA SER A 80 11.62 -20.67 -22.84
C SER A 80 10.64 -21.00 -21.72
N LEU A 81 9.46 -20.36 -21.70
CA LEU A 81 8.38 -20.68 -20.76
C LEU A 81 7.53 -21.80 -21.37
N ASP A 82 7.86 -23.05 -21.02
CA ASP A 82 7.06 -24.24 -21.34
C ASP A 82 5.92 -24.45 -20.33
#